data_AF-A0AAN8E7P7-F1
#
_entry.id   AF-A0AAN8E7P7-F1
#
_cell.length_a   1.000
_cell.length_b   1.000
_cell.length_c   1.000
_cell.angle_alpha   90.00
_cell.angle_beta   90.00
_cell.angle_gamma   90.00
#
_symmetry.space_group_name_H-M   'P 1'
#
loop_
_entity.id
_entity.type
_entity.pdbx_description
1 polymer ?
#
loop_
_entity_poly.entity_id
_entity_poly.type
_entity_poly.pdbx_seq_one_letter_code
_entity_poly.pdbx_strand_id
1 'polypeptide(L)'
;MQFLKSLSYFNLGISTYIQHIMTSSPSAEHGLPRPKDNLFPKISGKHEDFLSQLQKLKYEGKLPPTLEVEGTVKLHGMHADIVYDLHDEFADEAATSKSILFQSRNRICAADENQQGWPRDIAQFPDALTYLKTRVLTRFEERNPDKVINKAFPLIIAGEWIGGRVQRGVGLAELSNRFVILSIQLNGLWQKDEDYADIEAEKAAIYSVFRARQTKLKFDTSNITADNPTLFEMQRLADEVEKACPFAAAFGIKNSRGEGVVWKPGVPEARADAKYWLKTKGPICGKENRIDPAKIAADAARNLTIGDAATRWVTPRRIEQGFEYLLEMNMDPHKQACIKEYINWIVNDVLVEEHSEIARYKNQFADAEQAVKKKVGYLARNAFLEKMKEFGADLA
;
A
#
# COMPACT_ATOMS: atom_id res chain seq x y z
N MET A 1 3.78 -53.68 -36.85
CA MET A 1 2.84 -54.41 -35.97
C MET A 1 3.56 -54.76 -34.68
N GLN A 2 3.08 -54.60 -33.46
CA GLN A 2 2.09 -53.74 -32.81
C GLN A 2 2.19 -54.17 -31.32
N PHE A 3 1.97 -53.25 -30.38
CA PHE A 3 1.63 -53.53 -28.97
C PHE A 3 2.68 -54.21 -28.07
N LEU A 4 3.37 -53.39 -27.25
CA LEU A 4 3.31 -53.40 -25.77
C LEU A 4 4.46 -52.55 -25.20
N LYS A 5 4.19 -51.26 -24.95
CA LYS A 5 4.92 -50.45 -23.96
C LYS A 5 3.93 -49.52 -23.28
N SER A 6 3.43 -49.98 -22.14
CA SER A 6 2.51 -49.26 -21.26
C SER A 6 3.26 -48.84 -20.00
N LEU A 7 3.06 -47.58 -19.61
CA LEU A 7 3.25 -47.00 -18.28
C LEU A 7 4.66 -47.05 -17.64
N SER A 8 5.39 -45.96 -17.82
CA SER A 8 6.12 -45.30 -16.73
C SER A 8 6.26 -43.81 -17.08
N TYR A 9 6.38 -42.95 -16.07
CA TYR A 9 6.41 -41.48 -16.12
C TYR A 9 5.06 -40.77 -16.04
N PHE A 10 4.43 -40.84 -14.86
CA PHE A 10 3.66 -39.72 -14.33
C PHE A 10 3.85 -39.66 -12.80
N ASN A 11 4.04 -38.44 -12.28
CA ASN A 11 4.20 -38.03 -10.88
C ASN A 11 5.56 -38.21 -10.20
N LEU A 12 6.33 -37.11 -10.15
CA LEU A 12 6.72 -36.44 -8.90
C LEU A 12 7.42 -35.12 -9.25
N GLY A 13 6.64 -34.04 -9.33
CA GLY A 13 7.10 -32.70 -9.69
C GLY A 13 6.30 -31.60 -9.00
N ILE A 14 5.90 -31.82 -7.74
CA ILE A 14 5.28 -30.82 -6.88
C ILE A 14 5.87 -31.00 -5.48
N SER A 15 7.15 -30.68 -5.27
CA SER A 15 7.75 -30.70 -3.92
C SER A 15 9.12 -30.02 -3.86
N THR A 16 9.24 -28.77 -4.33
CA THR A 16 10.48 -28.00 -4.09
C THR A 16 10.28 -26.51 -3.80
N TYR A 17 9.09 -25.93 -4.04
CA TYR A 17 8.90 -24.49 -3.82
C TYR A 17 8.47 -24.13 -2.39
N ILE A 18 7.80 -25.02 -1.66
CA ILE A 18 7.46 -24.79 -0.23
C ILE A 18 8.71 -24.90 0.66
N GLN A 19 9.74 -25.66 0.24
CA GLN A 19 10.95 -25.83 1.05
C GLN A 19 11.90 -24.63 0.99
N HIS A 20 11.86 -23.80 -0.05
CA HIS A 20 12.80 -22.68 -0.18
C HIS A 20 12.39 -21.41 0.58
N ILE A 21 11.11 -21.28 0.95
CA ILE A 21 10.63 -20.21 1.85
C ILE A 21 10.79 -20.60 3.33
N MET A 22 11.03 -21.88 3.63
CA MET A 22 11.15 -22.41 5.00
C MET A 22 12.59 -22.46 5.55
N THR A 23 13.64 -22.12 4.76
CA THR A 23 15.05 -22.29 5.19
C THR A 23 15.81 -21.01 5.52
N SER A 24 15.17 -19.84 5.54
CA SER A 24 15.75 -18.67 6.22
C SER A 24 15.33 -18.68 7.68
N SER A 25 16.05 -19.44 8.51
CA SER A 25 15.91 -19.37 9.97
C SER A 25 16.14 -17.94 10.45
N PRO A 26 15.18 -17.30 11.14
CA PRO A 26 15.49 -16.22 12.05
C PRO A 26 16.24 -16.85 13.23
N SER A 27 17.42 -16.32 13.55
CA SER A 27 18.09 -16.64 14.80
C SER A 27 17.10 -16.49 15.96
N ALA A 28 16.94 -17.56 16.73
CA ALA A 28 16.12 -17.61 17.94
C ALA A 28 16.67 -16.66 19.00
N GLU A 29 16.16 -15.43 19.02
CA GLU A 29 16.00 -14.63 20.23
C GLU A 29 14.51 -14.30 20.34
N HIS A 30 13.95 -14.39 21.54
CA HIS A 30 12.54 -14.11 21.86
C HIS A 30 12.14 -12.62 21.69
N GLY A 31 12.55 -11.99 20.61
CA GLY A 31 12.11 -10.67 20.21
C GLY A 31 10.94 -10.79 19.24
N LEU A 32 9.83 -10.12 19.57
CA LEU A 32 8.77 -9.81 18.61
C LEU A 32 9.39 -9.35 17.27
N PRO A 33 8.79 -9.70 16.11
CA PRO A 33 9.20 -9.11 14.83
C PRO A 33 9.30 -7.59 14.98
N ARG A 34 10.38 -6.99 14.48
CA ARG A 34 10.59 -5.55 14.68
C ARG A 34 9.44 -4.79 14.02
N PRO A 35 8.99 -3.64 14.56
CA PRO A 35 7.83 -2.91 14.04
C PRO A 35 7.85 -2.65 12.53
N LYS A 36 9.04 -2.57 11.91
CA LYS A 36 9.21 -2.39 10.45
C LYS A 36 8.78 -3.58 9.60
N ASP A 37 8.75 -4.79 10.15
CA ASP A 37 8.50 -6.02 9.40
C ASP A 37 6.99 -6.28 9.18
N ASN A 38 6.12 -5.56 9.91
CA ASN A 38 4.66 -5.71 9.85
C ASN A 38 3.92 -4.47 9.29
N LEU A 39 4.63 -3.42 8.87
CA LEU A 39 3.97 -2.23 8.31
C LEU A 39 3.37 -2.53 6.94
N PHE A 40 2.21 -1.93 6.64
CA PHE A 40 1.61 -2.04 5.33
C PHE A 40 2.58 -1.58 4.21
N PRO A 41 2.71 -2.33 3.11
CA PRO A 41 3.66 -2.01 2.05
C PRO A 41 3.30 -0.71 1.32
N LYS A 42 4.30 -0.07 0.67
CA LYS A 42 4.03 1.00 -0.28
C LYS A 42 3.59 0.38 -1.60
N ILE A 43 2.47 0.84 -2.15
CA ILE A 43 1.99 0.44 -3.47
C ILE A 43 2.57 1.41 -4.49
N SER A 44 3.18 0.90 -5.58
CA SER A 44 3.75 1.76 -6.61
C SER A 44 2.67 2.45 -7.42
N GLY A 45 2.92 3.71 -7.80
CA GLY A 45 2.11 4.44 -8.77
C GLY A 45 2.58 4.29 -10.21
N LYS A 46 3.74 3.65 -10.42
CA LYS A 46 4.38 3.54 -11.73
C LYS A 46 3.95 2.29 -12.46
N HIS A 47 3.41 2.46 -13.65
CA HIS A 47 3.02 1.34 -14.50
C HIS A 47 4.23 0.50 -14.95
N GLU A 48 5.42 1.10 -15.05
CA GLU A 48 6.65 0.41 -15.40
C GLU A 48 7.05 -0.63 -14.35
N ASP A 49 6.88 -0.30 -13.06
CA ASP A 49 7.13 -1.24 -11.96
C ASP A 49 6.16 -2.41 -12.07
N PHE A 50 4.87 -2.11 -12.25
CA PHE A 50 3.82 -3.12 -12.42
C PHE A 50 4.12 -4.07 -13.60
N LEU A 51 4.41 -3.52 -14.76
CA LEU A 51 4.78 -4.28 -15.97
C LEU A 51 6.04 -5.12 -15.76
N SER A 52 7.07 -4.56 -15.10
CA SER A 52 8.31 -5.29 -14.79
C SER A 52 8.04 -6.51 -13.91
N GLN A 53 7.19 -6.37 -12.89
CA GLN A 53 6.86 -7.47 -11.99
C GLN A 53 5.97 -8.53 -12.68
N LEU A 54 5.03 -8.12 -13.53
CA LEU A 54 4.26 -9.05 -14.36
C LEU A 54 5.16 -9.81 -15.35
N GLN A 55 6.13 -9.14 -15.96
CA GLN A 55 7.07 -9.79 -16.88
C GLN A 55 7.89 -10.88 -16.18
N LYS A 56 8.29 -10.68 -14.92
CA LYS A 56 8.96 -11.71 -14.11
C LYS A 56 8.04 -12.91 -13.89
N LEU A 57 6.78 -12.69 -13.50
CA LEU A 57 5.81 -13.78 -13.34
C LEU A 57 5.53 -14.52 -14.65
N LYS A 58 5.52 -13.82 -15.80
CA LYS A 58 5.40 -14.44 -17.12
C LYS A 58 6.60 -15.35 -17.41
N TYR A 59 7.81 -14.87 -17.14
CA TYR A 59 9.04 -15.66 -17.32
C TYR A 59 9.06 -16.91 -16.42
N GLU A 60 8.51 -16.82 -15.22
CA GLU A 60 8.35 -17.94 -14.29
C GLU A 60 7.19 -18.90 -14.67
N GLY A 61 6.45 -18.62 -15.74
CA GLY A 61 5.30 -19.43 -16.16
C GLY A 61 4.08 -19.32 -15.23
N LYS A 62 4.01 -18.28 -14.40
CA LYS A 62 2.95 -18.07 -13.39
C LYS A 62 1.80 -17.18 -13.87
N LEU A 63 1.90 -16.61 -15.07
CA LEU A 63 0.83 -15.79 -15.62
C LEU A 63 -0.05 -16.59 -16.60
N PRO A 64 -1.38 -16.52 -16.47
CA PRO A 64 -2.29 -16.99 -17.52
C PRO A 64 -2.25 -16.05 -18.73
N PRO A 65 -2.74 -16.49 -19.92
CA PRO A 65 -2.81 -15.62 -21.11
C PRO A 65 -3.64 -14.34 -20.92
N THR A 66 -4.64 -14.39 -20.04
CA THR A 66 -5.42 -13.22 -19.62
C THR A 66 -5.47 -13.19 -18.12
N LEU A 67 -4.97 -12.10 -17.55
CA LEU A 67 -4.91 -11.86 -16.12
C LEU A 67 -6.08 -10.98 -15.70
N GLU A 68 -6.90 -11.44 -14.77
CA GLU A 68 -7.86 -10.54 -14.11
C GLU A 68 -7.11 -9.60 -13.17
N VAL A 69 -7.48 -8.33 -13.16
CA VAL A 69 -6.99 -7.32 -12.22
C VAL A 69 -8.18 -6.66 -11.53
N GLU A 70 -8.19 -6.75 -10.21
CA GLU A 70 -9.27 -6.27 -9.34
C GLU A 70 -8.92 -4.87 -8.82
N GLY A 71 -9.88 -3.94 -8.94
CA GLY A 71 -9.73 -2.53 -8.60
C GLY A 71 -10.66 -2.13 -7.46
N THR A 72 -10.10 -1.55 -6.40
CA THR A 72 -10.84 -0.90 -5.30
C THR A 72 -10.54 0.59 -5.26
N VAL A 73 -11.49 1.39 -4.77
CA VAL A 73 -11.28 2.84 -4.63
C VAL A 73 -10.08 3.12 -3.74
N LYS A 74 -9.15 3.94 -4.23
CA LYS A 74 -8.09 4.49 -3.41
C LYS A 74 -8.67 5.63 -2.57
N LEU A 75 -8.65 5.46 -1.25
CA LEU A 75 -9.06 6.49 -0.32
C LEU A 75 -7.92 7.47 -0.04
N HIS A 76 -8.29 8.72 0.24
CA HIS A 76 -7.39 9.79 0.65
C HIS A 76 -7.63 10.13 2.11
N GLY A 77 -6.86 9.49 2.98
CA GLY A 77 -6.91 9.69 4.42
C GLY A 77 -5.51 9.56 5.04
N MET A 78 -5.47 8.89 6.18
CA MET A 78 -4.25 8.48 6.85
C MET A 78 -4.25 6.95 6.94
N HIS A 79 -3.14 6.33 6.54
CA HIS A 79 -2.96 4.89 6.70
C HIS A 79 -3.08 4.49 8.17
N ALA A 80 -3.86 3.45 8.45
CA ALA A 80 -4.12 2.97 9.79
C ALA A 80 -4.26 1.44 9.77
N ASP A 81 -3.62 0.73 10.70
CA ASP A 81 -3.77 -0.71 10.82
C ASP A 81 -4.22 -1.10 12.23
N ILE A 82 -5.08 -2.11 12.31
CA ILE A 82 -5.38 -2.83 13.54
C ILE A 82 -4.64 -4.17 13.45
N VAL A 83 -3.72 -4.40 14.37
CA VAL A 83 -2.85 -5.58 14.39
C VAL A 83 -3.19 -6.40 15.62
N TYR A 84 -3.51 -7.68 15.41
CA TYR A 84 -3.74 -8.63 16.48
C TYR A 84 -2.53 -9.54 16.59
N ASP A 85 -1.88 -9.53 17.75
CA ASP A 85 -0.90 -10.55 18.09
C ASP A 85 -1.64 -11.89 18.31
N LEU A 86 -1.15 -12.92 17.62
CA LEU A 86 -1.71 -14.28 17.69
C LEU A 86 -0.81 -15.25 18.45
N HIS A 87 0.37 -14.81 18.91
CA HIS A 87 1.35 -15.68 19.54
C HIS A 87 0.91 -16.28 20.88
N ASP A 88 0.05 -15.59 21.64
CA ASP A 88 -0.28 -15.98 23.01
C ASP A 88 -1.64 -16.70 23.09
N GLU A 89 -1.59 -18.02 23.32
CA GLU A 89 -2.77 -18.87 23.54
C GLU A 89 -3.26 -18.85 25.00
N PHE A 90 -2.50 -18.25 25.93
CA PHE A 90 -2.80 -18.26 27.38
C PHE A 90 -3.24 -16.90 27.92
N ALA A 91 -3.43 -15.92 27.06
CA ALA A 91 -3.98 -14.63 27.41
C ALA A 91 -5.48 -14.79 27.70
N ASP A 92 -5.86 -14.80 28.99
CA ASP A 92 -7.25 -14.75 29.49
C ASP A 92 -8.12 -13.79 28.67
N GLU A 93 -9.44 -13.99 28.62
CA GLU A 93 -10.38 -13.10 27.89
C GLU A 93 -10.22 -11.61 28.27
N ALA A 94 -9.71 -11.30 29.47
CA ALA A 94 -9.37 -9.95 29.93
C ALA A 94 -8.12 -9.32 29.25
N ALA A 95 -7.31 -10.10 28.55
CA ALA A 95 -6.08 -9.70 27.87
C ALA A 95 -6.26 -9.43 26.36
N THR A 96 -7.48 -9.53 25.82
CA THR A 96 -7.82 -9.14 24.44
C THR A 96 -7.36 -7.72 24.11
N SER A 97 -7.46 -6.78 25.06
CA SER A 97 -6.98 -5.40 24.89
C SER A 97 -5.45 -5.26 24.82
N LYS A 98 -4.69 -6.17 25.42
CA LYS A 98 -3.21 -6.20 25.33
C LYS A 98 -2.70 -6.85 24.04
N SER A 99 -3.56 -7.60 23.33
CA SER A 99 -3.22 -8.27 22.06
C SER A 99 -3.43 -7.38 20.82
N ILE A 100 -3.99 -6.18 20.99
CA ILE A 100 -4.30 -5.27 19.88
C ILE A 100 -3.27 -4.15 19.87
N LEU A 101 -2.56 -4.04 18.75
CA LEU A 101 -1.70 -2.92 18.44
C LEU A 101 -2.37 -2.06 17.37
N PHE A 102 -2.27 -0.75 17.52
CA PHE A 102 -2.66 0.20 16.49
C PHE A 102 -1.41 0.72 15.80
N GLN A 103 -1.45 0.85 14.48
CA GLN A 103 -0.33 1.38 13.72
C GLN A 103 -0.81 2.48 12.78
N SER A 104 0.03 3.49 12.62
CA SER A 104 -0.01 4.41 11.49
C SER A 104 0.99 3.92 10.43
N ARG A 105 1.18 4.70 9.36
CA ARG A 105 2.07 4.34 8.25
C ARG A 105 3.49 3.97 8.70
N ASN A 106 4.01 4.68 9.69
CA ASN A 106 5.43 4.66 10.04
C ASN A 106 5.71 4.21 11.48
N ARG A 107 4.70 3.98 12.31
CA ARG A 107 4.89 3.60 13.71
C ARG A 107 3.70 2.88 14.35
N ILE A 108 3.98 2.26 15.49
CA ILE A 108 2.95 1.83 16.45
C ILE A 108 2.44 3.07 17.20
N CYS A 109 1.13 3.10 17.47
CA CYS A 109 0.43 4.13 18.21
C CYS A 109 -0.08 3.55 19.54
N ALA A 110 0.03 4.28 20.64
CA ALA A 110 -0.67 3.94 21.86
C ALA A 110 -2.19 4.14 21.68
N ALA A 111 -2.99 3.30 22.34
CA ALA A 111 -4.43 3.27 22.14
C ALA A 111 -5.16 4.56 22.55
N ASP A 112 -4.56 5.38 23.42
CA ASP A 112 -5.10 6.67 23.89
C ASP A 112 -4.60 7.88 23.07
N GLU A 113 -3.71 7.67 22.10
CA GLU A 113 -3.25 8.72 21.20
C GLU A 113 -4.37 9.29 20.32
N ASN A 114 -4.21 10.55 19.93
CA ASN A 114 -5.22 11.30 19.20
C ASN A 114 -4.64 12.03 17.99
N GLN A 115 -4.18 11.26 17.02
CA GLN A 115 -3.85 11.77 15.71
C GLN A 115 -5.15 11.93 14.89
N GLN A 116 -5.82 13.07 15.09
CA GLN A 116 -7.11 13.39 14.43
C GLN A 116 -8.20 12.33 14.71
N GLY A 117 -8.23 11.79 15.93
CA GLY A 117 -9.14 10.75 16.40
C GLY A 117 -8.53 9.35 16.45
N TRP A 118 -7.54 9.06 15.60
CA TRP A 118 -6.89 7.75 15.59
C TRP A 118 -5.77 7.65 16.65
N PRO A 119 -5.58 6.49 17.31
CA PRO A 119 -6.45 5.31 17.33
C PRO A 119 -7.58 5.38 18.39
N ARG A 120 -7.53 6.33 19.31
CA ARG A 120 -8.43 6.42 20.48
C ARG A 120 -9.91 6.27 20.15
N ASP A 121 -10.38 6.89 19.08
CA ASP A 121 -11.80 6.88 18.72
C ASP A 121 -12.28 5.47 18.31
N ILE A 122 -11.39 4.57 17.87
CA ILE A 122 -11.69 3.16 17.57
C ILE A 122 -11.44 2.26 18.78
N ALA A 123 -10.39 2.53 19.56
CA ALA A 123 -10.00 1.72 20.71
C ALA A 123 -11.09 1.61 21.80
N GLN A 124 -11.99 2.58 21.88
CA GLN A 124 -13.14 2.57 22.78
C GLN A 124 -14.24 1.55 22.43
N PHE A 125 -14.12 0.80 21.33
CA PHE A 125 -15.09 -0.21 20.89
C PHE A 125 -14.52 -1.64 20.96
N PRO A 126 -14.20 -2.18 22.15
CA PRO A 126 -13.55 -3.48 22.31
C PRO A 126 -14.35 -4.65 21.72
N ASP A 127 -15.69 -4.60 21.82
CA ASP A 127 -16.58 -5.63 21.25
C ASP A 127 -16.49 -5.66 19.72
N ALA A 128 -16.39 -4.50 19.07
CA ALA A 128 -16.25 -4.40 17.63
C ALA A 128 -14.89 -4.95 17.16
N LEU A 129 -13.82 -4.64 17.90
CA LEU A 129 -12.47 -5.16 17.60
C LEU A 129 -12.42 -6.69 17.75
N THR A 130 -13.00 -7.21 18.84
CA THR A 130 -13.12 -8.66 19.07
C THR A 130 -13.93 -9.32 17.96
N TYR A 131 -15.06 -8.73 17.58
CA TYR A 131 -15.88 -9.19 16.47
C TYR A 131 -15.09 -9.27 15.15
N LEU A 132 -14.33 -8.22 14.81
CA LEU A 132 -13.53 -8.20 13.58
C LEU A 132 -12.49 -9.33 13.56
N LYS A 133 -11.73 -9.50 14.66
CA LYS A 133 -10.77 -10.61 14.79
C LYS A 133 -11.45 -11.95 14.55
N THR A 134 -12.52 -12.24 15.30
CA THR A 134 -13.23 -13.53 15.22
C THR A 134 -13.78 -13.77 13.82
N ARG A 135 -14.41 -12.76 13.19
CA ARG A 135 -14.96 -12.89 11.84
C ARG A 135 -13.90 -13.16 10.78
N VAL A 136 -12.75 -12.48 10.87
CA VAL A 136 -11.64 -12.69 9.92
C VAL A 136 -11.04 -14.09 10.08
N LEU A 137 -10.76 -14.53 11.31
CA LEU A 137 -10.18 -15.86 11.54
C LEU A 137 -11.14 -16.97 11.13
N THR A 138 -12.43 -16.87 11.51
CA THR A 138 -13.47 -17.84 11.11
C THR A 138 -13.57 -17.92 9.58
N ARG A 139 -13.62 -16.76 8.90
CA ARG A 139 -13.70 -16.71 7.44
C ARG A 139 -12.48 -17.35 6.77
N PHE A 140 -11.30 -17.17 7.34
CA PHE A 140 -10.09 -17.79 6.81
C PHE A 140 -10.18 -19.32 6.87
N GLU A 141 -10.59 -19.88 8.02
CA GLU A 141 -10.76 -21.33 8.22
C GLU A 141 -11.83 -21.90 7.27
N GLU A 142 -12.98 -21.23 7.14
CA GLU A 142 -14.05 -21.63 6.22
C GLU A 142 -13.57 -21.72 4.75
N ARG A 143 -12.73 -20.77 4.32
CA ARG A 143 -12.24 -20.70 2.94
C ARG A 143 -10.99 -21.54 2.70
N ASN A 144 -10.29 -21.94 3.76
CA ASN A 144 -9.02 -22.66 3.68
C ASN A 144 -9.02 -23.84 4.67
N PRO A 145 -9.90 -24.85 4.49
CA PRO A 145 -10.04 -25.96 5.45
C PRO A 145 -8.74 -26.76 5.64
N ASP A 146 -7.84 -26.74 4.66
CA ASP A 146 -6.55 -27.43 4.69
C ASP A 146 -5.39 -26.56 5.20
N LYS A 147 -5.63 -25.30 5.58
CA LYS A 147 -4.60 -24.39 6.09
C LYS A 147 -4.82 -24.10 7.56
N VAL A 148 -3.74 -24.19 8.32
CA VAL A 148 -3.73 -23.80 9.73
C VAL A 148 -3.34 -22.32 9.84
N ILE A 149 -3.95 -21.60 10.78
CA ILE A 149 -3.51 -20.26 11.15
C ILE A 149 -2.15 -20.37 11.82
N ASN A 150 -1.13 -19.77 11.19
CA ASN A 150 0.22 -19.70 11.72
C ASN A 150 0.31 -18.52 12.69
N LYS A 151 0.22 -18.84 13.98
CA LYS A 151 0.27 -17.89 15.09
C LYS A 151 1.61 -17.15 15.25
N ALA A 152 2.64 -17.55 14.50
CA ALA A 152 3.91 -16.81 14.43
C ALA A 152 3.79 -15.48 13.66
N PHE A 153 2.72 -15.31 12.89
CA PHE A 153 2.42 -14.06 12.19
C PHE A 153 1.21 -13.39 12.83
N PRO A 154 1.21 -12.04 12.93
CA PRO A 154 0.03 -11.33 13.38
C PRO A 154 -1.10 -11.42 12.34
N LEU A 155 -2.32 -11.18 12.78
CA LEU A 155 -3.41 -10.76 11.90
C LEU A 155 -3.32 -9.24 11.73
N ILE A 156 -3.25 -8.76 10.49
CA ILE A 156 -3.29 -7.32 10.18
C ILE A 156 -4.58 -7.02 9.43
N ILE A 157 -5.41 -6.16 10.00
CA ILE A 157 -6.53 -5.53 9.30
C ILE A 157 -6.04 -4.15 8.89
N ALA A 158 -5.64 -4.04 7.62
CA ALA A 158 -5.11 -2.81 7.08
C ALA A 158 -6.23 -1.91 6.58
N GLY A 159 -6.10 -0.61 6.83
CA GLY A 159 -7.15 0.34 6.54
C GLY A 159 -6.69 1.77 6.30
N GLU A 160 -7.70 2.60 6.05
CA GLU A 160 -7.56 4.05 5.94
C GLU A 160 -8.43 4.70 7.02
N TRP A 161 -7.84 5.54 7.87
CA TRP A 161 -8.57 6.48 8.70
C TRP A 161 -8.97 7.68 7.85
N ILE A 162 -10.27 7.98 7.80
CA ILE A 162 -10.81 9.05 6.95
C ILE A 162 -11.75 9.95 7.77
N GLY A 163 -11.98 11.18 7.31
CA GLY A 163 -12.92 12.13 7.92
C GLY A 163 -12.46 13.58 7.78
N GLY A 164 -13.32 14.52 8.21
CA GLY A 164 -13.13 15.97 7.98
C GLY A 164 -11.88 16.62 8.54
N ARG A 165 -11.20 15.99 9.50
CA ARG A 165 -9.94 16.49 10.06
C ARG A 165 -8.71 15.74 9.55
N VAL A 166 -8.89 14.75 8.68
CA VAL A 166 -7.81 13.87 8.24
C VAL A 166 -7.17 14.38 6.95
N GLN A 167 -7.97 14.58 5.92
CA GLN A 167 -7.53 15.15 4.64
C GLN A 167 -8.53 16.20 4.17
N ARG A 168 -8.02 17.24 3.51
CA ARG A 168 -8.84 18.36 3.02
C ARG A 168 -9.13 18.22 1.52
N GLY A 169 -10.26 18.79 1.10
CA GLY A 169 -10.60 18.91 -0.32
C GLY A 169 -11.01 17.59 -1.00
N VAL A 170 -11.32 16.54 -0.26
CA VAL A 170 -11.86 15.29 -0.81
C VAL A 170 -13.22 15.02 -0.21
N GLY A 171 -14.08 14.26 -0.89
CA GLY A 171 -15.42 13.95 -0.40
C GLY A 171 -15.46 13.24 0.95
N LEU A 172 -14.39 12.51 1.27
CA LEU A 172 -14.22 11.86 2.56
C LEU A 172 -14.11 12.86 3.73
N ALA A 173 -13.78 14.12 3.45
CA ALA A 173 -13.73 15.18 4.46
C ALA A 173 -15.12 15.61 4.95
N GLU A 174 -16.19 15.26 4.23
CA GLU A 174 -17.57 15.54 4.65
C GLU A 174 -18.13 14.46 5.59
N LEU A 175 -17.39 13.35 5.77
CA LEU A 175 -17.78 12.25 6.63
C LEU A 175 -17.25 12.45 8.05
N SER A 176 -17.98 11.87 9.01
CA SER A 176 -17.43 11.65 10.35
C SER A 176 -16.21 10.75 10.27
N ASN A 177 -15.29 10.96 11.21
CA ASN A 177 -14.14 10.10 11.44
C ASN A 177 -14.55 8.61 11.46
N ARG A 178 -13.85 7.78 10.69
CA ARG A 178 -14.15 6.35 10.54
C ARG A 178 -12.94 5.59 10.00
N PHE A 179 -12.91 4.29 10.28
CA PHE A 179 -11.90 3.37 9.79
C PHE A 179 -12.46 2.56 8.62
N VAL A 180 -11.73 2.53 7.50
CA VAL A 180 -12.12 1.74 6.32
C VAL A 180 -11.12 0.62 6.08
N ILE A 181 -11.57 -0.62 6.16
CA ILE A 181 -10.79 -1.82 5.89
C ILE A 181 -10.49 -1.86 4.39
N LEU A 182 -9.20 -1.88 4.06
CA LEU A 182 -8.69 -1.95 2.70
C LEU A 182 -8.23 -3.37 2.35
N SER A 183 -7.57 -4.06 3.28
CA SER A 183 -6.94 -5.37 3.02
C SER A 183 -6.68 -6.11 4.32
N ILE A 184 -6.56 -7.44 4.24
CA ILE A 184 -6.26 -8.29 5.39
C ILE A 184 -5.00 -9.09 5.12
N GLN A 185 -4.10 -9.15 6.10
CA GLN A 185 -2.95 -10.05 6.09
C GLN A 185 -3.13 -11.12 7.17
N LEU A 186 -2.90 -12.37 6.80
CA LEU A 186 -2.89 -13.50 7.72
C LEU A 186 -1.86 -14.51 7.24
N ASN A 187 -1.18 -15.18 8.17
CA ASN A 187 -0.04 -16.08 7.88
C ASN A 187 1.06 -15.38 7.04
N GLY A 188 1.27 -14.08 7.24
CA GLY A 188 2.25 -13.29 6.49
C GLY A 188 1.89 -13.00 5.03
N LEU A 189 0.66 -13.31 4.59
CA LEU A 189 0.21 -13.13 3.21
C LEU A 189 -1.03 -12.24 3.13
N TRP A 190 -1.06 -11.34 2.15
CA TRP A 190 -2.26 -10.57 1.84
C TRP A 190 -3.34 -11.50 1.28
N GLN A 191 -4.51 -11.45 1.89
CA GLN A 191 -5.64 -12.27 1.49
C GLN A 191 -6.39 -11.64 0.30
N LYS A 192 -7.29 -12.41 -0.30
CA LYS A 192 -8.19 -11.88 -1.33
C LYS A 192 -9.25 -10.99 -0.69
N ASP A 193 -9.23 -9.71 -1.01
CA ASP A 193 -10.09 -8.71 -0.37
C ASP A 193 -11.59 -9.05 -0.49
N GLU A 194 -12.03 -9.59 -1.65
CA GLU A 194 -13.44 -9.98 -1.89
C GLU A 194 -13.95 -11.02 -0.89
N ASP A 195 -13.05 -11.85 -0.36
CA ASP A 195 -13.42 -12.90 0.58
C ASP A 195 -13.80 -12.35 1.96
N TYR A 196 -13.54 -11.06 2.22
CA TYR A 196 -13.80 -10.37 3.47
C TYR A 196 -14.64 -9.09 3.27
N ALA A 197 -15.23 -8.92 2.09
CA ALA A 197 -15.94 -7.71 1.68
C ALA A 197 -17.09 -7.30 2.61
N ASP A 198 -17.74 -8.27 3.27
CA ASP A 198 -18.87 -8.11 4.18
C ASP A 198 -18.48 -7.86 5.65
N ILE A 199 -17.19 -7.89 5.97
CA ILE A 199 -16.74 -7.71 7.35
C ILE A 199 -16.68 -6.22 7.67
N GLU A 200 -17.63 -5.78 8.51
CA GLU A 200 -17.78 -4.40 8.95
C GLU A 200 -18.29 -4.35 10.41
N ALA A 201 -18.07 -3.22 11.09
CA ALA A 201 -18.65 -2.95 12.40
C ALA A 201 -19.18 -1.52 12.46
N GLU A 202 -20.35 -1.30 11.82
CA GLU A 202 -20.91 0.03 11.59
C GLU A 202 -21.11 0.87 12.85
N LYS A 203 -21.52 0.23 13.96
CA LYS A 203 -21.73 0.91 15.24
C LYS A 203 -20.44 1.52 15.81
N ALA A 204 -19.28 1.00 15.39
CA ALA A 204 -17.95 1.51 15.72
C ALA A 204 -17.35 2.36 14.59
N ALA A 205 -18.15 2.73 13.57
CA ALA A 205 -17.69 3.42 12.37
C ALA A 205 -16.55 2.69 11.64
N ILE A 206 -16.63 1.36 11.58
CA ILE A 206 -15.71 0.52 10.81
C ILE A 206 -16.43 -0.04 9.60
N TYR A 207 -15.89 0.23 8.42
CA TYR A 207 -16.51 -0.10 7.14
C TYR A 207 -15.53 -0.81 6.21
N SER A 208 -16.05 -1.51 5.21
CA SER A 208 -15.26 -2.14 4.17
C SER A 208 -15.14 -1.20 2.98
N VAL A 209 -13.97 -1.18 2.32
CA VAL A 209 -13.78 -0.44 1.05
C VAL A 209 -14.79 -0.87 -0.02
N PHE A 210 -15.37 -2.07 0.11
CA PHE A 210 -16.38 -2.65 -0.77
C PHE A 210 -17.75 -2.01 -0.70
N ARG A 211 -17.98 -1.07 0.22
CA ARG A 211 -19.15 -0.18 0.10
C ARG A 211 -19.11 0.65 -1.18
N ALA A 212 -17.91 0.93 -1.68
CA ALA A 212 -17.73 1.45 -3.03
C ALA A 212 -17.74 0.31 -4.05
N ARG A 213 -18.24 0.60 -5.25
CA ARG A 213 -18.21 -0.34 -6.38
C ARG A 213 -16.78 -0.82 -6.66
N GLN A 214 -16.64 -2.12 -6.87
CA GLN A 214 -15.44 -2.74 -7.39
C GLN A 214 -15.43 -2.79 -8.92
N THR A 215 -14.23 -2.84 -9.50
CA THR A 215 -14.04 -3.04 -10.93
C THR A 215 -13.10 -4.20 -11.19
N LYS A 216 -13.40 -5.01 -12.21
CA LYS A 216 -12.53 -6.07 -12.70
C LYS A 216 -12.20 -5.79 -14.15
N LEU A 217 -10.92 -5.81 -14.49
CA LEU A 217 -10.46 -5.70 -15.87
C LEU A 217 -9.72 -6.97 -16.29
N LYS A 218 -9.64 -7.18 -17.60
CA LYS A 218 -8.86 -8.26 -18.20
C LYS A 218 -7.60 -7.68 -18.82
N PHE A 219 -6.45 -8.05 -18.28
CA PHE A 219 -5.14 -7.68 -18.76
C PHE A 219 -4.60 -8.77 -19.70
N ASP A 220 -4.36 -8.42 -20.96
CA ASP A 220 -3.71 -9.31 -21.92
C ASP A 220 -2.22 -9.47 -21.60
N THR A 221 -1.80 -10.66 -21.16
CA THR A 221 -0.42 -10.92 -20.76
C THR A 221 0.50 -11.23 -21.94
N SER A 222 -0.04 -11.33 -23.16
CA SER A 222 0.79 -11.34 -24.37
C SER A 222 1.42 -9.96 -24.62
N ASN A 223 0.72 -8.89 -24.21
CA ASN A 223 1.14 -7.50 -24.27
C ASN A 223 1.50 -6.95 -22.87
N ILE A 224 2.74 -7.15 -22.39
CA ILE A 224 3.22 -6.54 -21.13
C ILE A 224 4.06 -5.31 -21.45
N THR A 225 3.47 -4.34 -22.14
CA THR A 225 4.11 -3.07 -22.49
C THR A 225 3.22 -1.87 -22.12
N ALA A 226 3.79 -0.67 -22.18
CA ALA A 226 3.14 0.57 -21.72
C ALA A 226 1.92 0.98 -22.57
N ASP A 227 1.78 0.41 -23.76
CA ASP A 227 0.64 0.58 -24.68
C ASP A 227 -0.48 -0.44 -24.44
N ASN A 228 -0.39 -1.30 -23.42
CA ASN A 228 -1.49 -2.22 -23.10
C ASN A 228 -2.78 -1.42 -22.81
N PRO A 229 -3.88 -1.66 -23.55
CA PRO A 229 -5.11 -0.89 -23.42
C PRO A 229 -5.74 -0.94 -22.02
N THR A 230 -5.47 -2.00 -21.26
CA THR A 230 -5.94 -2.16 -19.88
C THR A 230 -5.37 -1.07 -18.97
N LEU A 231 -4.12 -0.64 -19.20
CA LEU A 231 -3.50 0.42 -18.39
C LEU A 231 -4.21 1.77 -18.60
N PHE A 232 -4.65 2.06 -19.83
CA PHE A 232 -5.41 3.27 -20.12
C PHE A 232 -6.81 3.21 -19.49
N GLU A 233 -7.44 2.04 -19.49
CA GLU A 233 -8.72 1.84 -18.79
C GLU A 233 -8.57 2.00 -17.27
N MET A 234 -7.49 1.47 -16.68
CA MET A 234 -7.16 1.69 -15.27
C MET A 234 -7.00 3.18 -14.92
N GLN A 235 -6.39 3.97 -15.81
CA GLN A 235 -6.26 5.40 -15.64
C GLN A 235 -7.59 6.13 -15.82
N ARG A 236 -8.39 5.76 -16.82
CA ARG A 236 -9.72 6.31 -17.07
C ARG A 236 -10.62 6.17 -15.84
N LEU A 237 -10.60 5.00 -15.20
CA LEU A 237 -11.37 4.73 -13.98
C LEU A 237 -10.89 5.55 -12.78
N ALA A 238 -9.57 5.79 -12.66
CA ALA A 238 -9.07 6.70 -11.62
C ALA A 238 -9.52 8.15 -11.85
N ASP A 239 -9.60 8.60 -13.11
CA ASP A 239 -10.13 9.92 -13.44
C ASP A 239 -11.62 10.05 -13.11
N GLU A 240 -12.40 8.97 -13.29
CA GLU A 240 -13.80 8.93 -12.88
C GLU A 240 -13.96 9.01 -11.36
N VAL A 241 -13.14 8.26 -10.61
CA VAL A 241 -13.13 8.33 -9.15
C VAL A 241 -12.77 9.72 -8.64
N GLU A 242 -11.78 10.39 -9.24
CA GLU A 242 -11.43 11.76 -8.83
C GLU A 242 -12.58 12.74 -9.07
N LYS A 243 -13.36 12.58 -10.15
CA LYS A 243 -14.54 13.42 -10.40
C LYS A 243 -15.69 13.14 -9.42
N ALA A 244 -15.90 11.88 -9.05
CA ALA A 244 -16.97 11.47 -8.15
C ALA A 244 -16.54 10.26 -7.31
N CYS A 245 -16.24 10.50 -6.04
CA CYS A 245 -15.80 9.49 -5.10
C CYS A 245 -16.91 8.47 -4.83
N PRO A 246 -16.76 7.20 -5.27
CA PRO A 246 -17.80 6.19 -5.08
C PRO A 246 -18.00 5.82 -3.61
N PHE A 247 -16.95 5.92 -2.78
CA PHE A 247 -17.05 5.65 -1.36
C PHE A 247 -17.85 6.72 -0.63
N ALA A 248 -17.56 8.00 -0.87
CA ALA A 248 -18.34 9.09 -0.29
C ALA A 248 -19.81 9.04 -0.74
N ALA A 249 -20.05 8.68 -2.02
CA ALA A 249 -21.39 8.50 -2.57
C ALA A 249 -22.20 7.40 -1.86
N ALA A 250 -21.54 6.33 -1.38
CA ALA A 250 -22.18 5.28 -0.57
C ALA A 250 -22.73 5.80 0.77
N PHE A 251 -22.30 6.98 1.21
CA PHE A 251 -22.81 7.69 2.39
C PHE A 251 -23.63 8.93 2.04
N GLY A 252 -24.10 9.04 0.79
CA GLY A 252 -24.97 10.14 0.35
C GLY A 252 -24.24 11.43 -0.07
N ILE A 253 -22.90 11.47 0.01
CA ILE A 253 -22.11 12.62 -0.42
C ILE A 253 -21.85 12.53 -1.93
N LYS A 254 -22.67 13.23 -2.71
CA LYS A 254 -22.62 13.22 -4.18
C LYS A 254 -21.63 14.24 -4.74
N ASN A 255 -21.14 14.00 -5.95
CA ASN A 255 -20.28 14.92 -6.71
C ASN A 255 -19.03 15.40 -5.96
N SER A 256 -18.49 14.54 -5.11
CA SER A 256 -17.35 14.86 -4.27
C SER A 256 -16.07 14.23 -4.82
N ARG A 257 -14.92 14.88 -4.59
CA ARG A 257 -13.65 14.46 -5.19
C ARG A 257 -13.09 13.19 -4.53
N GLY A 258 -12.72 12.18 -5.32
CA GLY A 258 -11.96 11.01 -4.88
C GLY A 258 -10.45 11.13 -5.18
N GLU A 259 -9.69 10.05 -5.00
CA GLU A 259 -8.24 10.04 -5.33
C GLU A 259 -7.91 9.17 -6.54
N GLY A 260 -8.41 7.93 -6.57
CA GLY A 260 -8.06 6.99 -7.64
C GLY A 260 -8.44 5.54 -7.34
N VAL A 261 -7.66 4.58 -7.84
CA VAL A 261 -7.93 3.14 -7.74
C VAL A 261 -6.65 2.39 -7.35
N VAL A 262 -6.77 1.38 -6.48
CA VAL A 262 -5.73 0.39 -6.20
C VAL A 262 -6.07 -0.89 -6.96
N TRP A 263 -5.10 -1.41 -7.71
CA TRP A 263 -5.22 -2.57 -8.58
C TRP A 263 -4.39 -3.74 -8.05
N LYS A 264 -5.04 -4.89 -7.90
CA LYS A 264 -4.43 -6.13 -7.44
C LYS A 264 -4.59 -7.22 -8.51
N PRO A 265 -3.50 -7.87 -8.95
CA PRO A 265 -3.60 -8.99 -9.88
C PRO A 265 -4.33 -10.20 -9.27
N GLY A 266 -5.09 -10.91 -10.10
CA GLY A 266 -5.94 -12.01 -9.69
C GLY A 266 -5.22 -13.35 -9.43
N VAL A 267 -3.93 -13.44 -9.71
CA VAL A 267 -3.12 -14.65 -9.49
C VAL A 267 -2.61 -14.70 -8.04
N PRO A 268 -2.55 -15.88 -7.39
CA PRO A 268 -2.26 -16.01 -5.96
C PRO A 268 -0.95 -15.32 -5.51
N GLU A 269 0.15 -15.51 -6.24
CA GLU A 269 1.46 -14.96 -5.91
C GLU A 269 1.47 -13.44 -5.95
N ALA A 270 0.82 -12.86 -6.95
CA ALA A 270 0.77 -11.43 -7.14
C ALA A 270 -0.24 -10.75 -6.23
N ARG A 271 -1.34 -11.44 -5.91
CA ARG A 271 -2.34 -10.97 -4.95
C ARG A 271 -1.75 -10.91 -3.54
N ALA A 272 -0.97 -11.90 -3.15
CA ALA A 272 -0.44 -12.04 -1.80
C ALA A 272 0.71 -11.08 -1.44
N ASP A 273 1.26 -10.35 -2.42
CA ASP A 273 2.42 -9.47 -2.25
C ASP A 273 2.20 -8.12 -2.97
N ALA A 274 2.21 -7.04 -2.20
CA ALA A 274 1.91 -5.71 -2.72
C ALA A 274 2.94 -5.16 -3.70
N LYS A 275 4.11 -5.77 -3.85
CA LYS A 275 5.07 -5.37 -4.90
C LYS A 275 4.51 -5.54 -6.31
N TYR A 276 3.47 -6.36 -6.48
CA TYR A 276 2.76 -6.55 -7.74
C TYR A 276 1.52 -5.67 -7.89
N TRP A 277 1.18 -4.85 -6.89
CA TRP A 277 0.01 -3.99 -6.93
C TRP A 277 0.35 -2.64 -7.58
N LEU A 278 -0.66 -1.99 -8.15
CA LEU A 278 -0.54 -0.69 -8.80
C LEU A 278 -1.58 0.27 -8.23
N LYS A 279 -1.22 1.52 -7.98
CA LYS A 279 -2.20 2.59 -7.70
C LYS A 279 -2.26 3.56 -8.88
N THR A 280 -3.46 3.83 -9.39
CA THR A 280 -3.69 4.92 -10.35
C THR A 280 -4.43 6.05 -9.65
N LYS A 281 -4.12 7.30 -10.00
CA LYS A 281 -4.72 8.50 -9.41
C LYS A 281 -5.22 9.44 -10.50
N GLY A 282 -6.24 10.23 -10.16
CA GLY A 282 -6.78 11.24 -11.06
C GLY A 282 -5.80 12.37 -11.39
N PRO A 283 -6.19 13.28 -12.31
CA PRO A 283 -5.29 14.30 -12.84
C PRO A 283 -4.81 15.33 -11.80
N ILE A 284 -5.58 15.57 -10.75
CA ILE A 284 -5.21 16.50 -9.67
C ILE A 284 -4.32 15.80 -8.64
N CYS A 285 -4.66 14.57 -8.26
CA CYS A 285 -4.03 13.85 -7.15
C CYS A 285 -2.76 13.05 -7.52
N GLY A 286 -2.47 12.82 -8.81
CA GLY A 286 -1.28 12.06 -9.23
C GLY A 286 -0.79 12.35 -10.64
N LYS A 287 -0.66 13.64 -10.99
CA LYS A 287 -0.18 14.13 -12.28
C LYS A 287 1.14 13.46 -12.74
N GLU A 288 2.05 13.23 -11.80
CA GLU A 288 3.39 12.70 -12.03
C GLU A 288 3.43 11.23 -12.45
N ASN A 289 2.42 10.44 -12.10
CA ASN A 289 2.36 8.99 -12.38
C ASN A 289 1.21 8.59 -13.32
N ARG A 290 0.52 9.57 -13.92
CA ARG A 290 -0.52 9.31 -14.92
C ARG A 290 -0.01 8.42 -16.05
N ILE A 291 -0.83 7.43 -16.41
CA ILE A 291 -0.67 6.58 -17.58
C ILE A 291 -1.36 7.27 -18.75
N ASP A 292 -0.61 8.08 -19.48
CA ASP A 292 -1.10 8.86 -20.62
C ASP A 292 -0.20 8.59 -21.85
N PRO A 293 -0.75 8.23 -23.02
CA PRO A 293 0.06 7.91 -24.19
C PRO A 293 1.02 9.02 -24.62
N ALA A 294 0.57 10.29 -24.59
CA ALA A 294 1.41 11.41 -24.99
C ALA A 294 2.55 11.64 -23.99
N LYS A 295 2.26 11.49 -22.70
CA LYS A 295 3.28 11.54 -21.65
C LYS A 295 4.28 10.40 -21.75
N ILE A 296 3.83 9.17 -21.97
CA ILE A 296 4.69 7.99 -22.14
C ILE A 296 5.63 8.19 -23.33
N ALA A 297 5.08 8.64 -24.47
CA ALA A 297 5.88 8.94 -25.66
C ALA A 297 6.90 10.07 -25.39
N ALA A 298 6.48 11.14 -24.71
CA ALA A 298 7.36 12.24 -24.35
C ALA A 298 8.46 11.80 -23.37
N ASP A 299 8.16 10.96 -22.38
CA ASP A 299 9.11 10.42 -21.41
C ASP A 299 10.12 9.49 -22.09
N ALA A 300 9.68 8.67 -23.05
CA ALA A 300 10.56 7.79 -23.82
C ALA A 300 11.56 8.55 -24.72
N ALA A 301 11.17 9.72 -25.23
CA ALA A 301 12.02 10.55 -26.09
C ALA A 301 12.99 11.47 -25.32
N ARG A 302 12.91 11.51 -23.99
CA ARG A 302 13.70 12.44 -23.17
C ARG A 302 15.09 11.92 -22.87
N ASN A 303 16.10 12.76 -23.15
CA ASN A 303 17.46 12.63 -22.61
C ASN A 303 17.62 13.55 -21.39
N LEU A 304 17.11 13.13 -20.23
CA LEU A 304 17.25 13.91 -18.98
C LEU A 304 18.49 13.49 -18.20
N THR A 305 19.18 14.49 -17.63
CA THR A 305 20.23 14.22 -16.66
C THR A 305 19.63 13.74 -15.34
N ILE A 306 20.46 13.10 -14.51
CA ILE A 306 20.04 12.67 -13.17
C ILE A 306 19.64 13.85 -12.27
N GLY A 307 20.19 15.05 -12.52
CA GLY A 307 19.83 16.28 -11.82
C GLY A 307 18.43 16.78 -12.17
N ASP A 308 18.05 16.65 -13.45
CA ASP A 308 16.70 17.00 -13.92
C ASP A 308 15.67 16.02 -13.34
N ALA A 309 15.99 14.73 -13.36
CA ALA A 309 15.15 13.69 -12.76
C ALA A 309 14.93 13.94 -11.26
N ALA A 310 16.00 14.19 -10.50
CA ALA A 310 15.91 14.50 -9.07
C ALA A 310 15.04 15.74 -8.78
N THR A 311 15.13 16.78 -9.62
CA THR A 311 14.30 17.99 -9.47
C THR A 311 12.83 17.70 -9.72
N ARG A 312 12.51 16.87 -10.73
CA ARG A 312 11.15 16.43 -11.03
C ARG A 312 10.54 15.57 -9.92
N TRP A 313 11.35 14.74 -9.26
CA TRP A 313 10.90 13.86 -8.20
C TRP A 313 10.60 14.61 -6.89
N VAL A 314 11.31 15.69 -6.57
CA VAL A 314 11.01 16.47 -5.35
C VAL A 314 9.85 17.43 -5.60
N THR A 315 8.64 16.89 -5.67
CA THR A 315 7.41 17.65 -5.92
C THR A 315 6.93 18.39 -4.67
N PRO A 316 6.09 19.45 -4.82
CA PRO A 316 5.45 20.10 -3.68
C PRO A 316 4.70 19.13 -2.76
N ARG A 317 4.01 18.13 -3.35
CA ARG A 317 3.32 17.11 -2.57
C ARG A 317 4.28 16.24 -1.74
N ARG A 318 5.41 15.82 -2.32
CA ARG A 318 6.43 15.04 -1.59
C ARG A 318 7.06 15.86 -0.46
N ILE A 319 7.24 17.17 -0.67
CA ILE A 319 7.68 18.12 0.36
C ILE A 319 6.67 18.17 1.53
N GLU A 320 5.38 18.30 1.24
CA GLU A 320 4.31 18.29 2.25
C GLU A 320 4.25 16.97 3.02
N GLN A 321 4.33 15.84 2.32
CA GLN A 321 4.33 14.51 2.95
C GLN A 321 5.50 14.32 3.92
N GLY A 322 6.66 14.92 3.64
CA GLY A 322 7.78 14.92 4.59
C GLY A 322 7.43 15.63 5.91
N PHE A 323 6.63 16.69 5.87
CA PHE A 323 6.15 17.36 7.08
C PHE A 323 5.05 16.55 7.78
N GLU A 324 4.13 15.95 7.01
CA GLU A 324 3.13 15.01 7.54
C GLU A 324 3.82 13.85 8.31
N TYR A 325 4.93 13.32 7.77
CA TYR A 325 5.75 12.33 8.44
C TYR A 325 6.34 12.84 9.76
N LEU A 326 6.92 14.04 9.80
CA LEU A 326 7.45 14.59 11.07
C LEU A 326 6.35 14.72 12.13
N LEU A 327 5.16 15.20 11.74
CA LEU A 327 4.01 15.30 12.63
C LEU A 327 3.56 13.92 13.11
N GLU A 328 3.49 12.93 12.22
CA GLU A 328 3.17 11.54 12.58
C GLU A 328 4.17 10.99 13.60
N MET A 329 5.45 11.33 13.47
CA MET A 329 6.53 10.91 14.38
C MET A 329 6.62 11.75 15.66
N ASN A 330 5.66 12.66 15.91
CA ASN A 330 5.63 13.59 17.05
C ASN A 330 6.91 14.44 17.17
N MET A 331 7.48 14.83 16.03
CA MET A 331 8.70 15.61 15.96
C MET A 331 8.40 17.10 15.82
N ASP A 332 9.06 17.91 16.65
CA ASP A 332 8.96 19.38 16.63
C ASP A 332 9.81 19.96 15.47
N PRO A 333 9.20 20.52 14.41
CA PRO A 333 9.92 21.00 13.23
C PRO A 333 10.99 22.06 13.51
N HIS A 334 10.95 22.74 14.67
CA HIS A 334 11.95 23.75 15.04
C HIS A 334 13.29 23.16 15.53
N LYS A 335 13.36 21.84 15.77
CA LYS A 335 14.59 21.17 16.23
C LYS A 335 15.48 20.74 15.07
N GLN A 336 16.80 20.93 15.21
CA GLN A 336 17.79 20.55 14.19
C GLN A 336 17.73 19.06 13.78
N ALA A 337 17.39 18.17 14.73
CA ALA A 337 17.21 16.75 14.45
C ALA A 337 16.12 16.48 13.39
N CYS A 338 15.09 17.32 13.33
CA CYS A 338 13.96 17.18 12.41
C CYS A 338 14.33 17.51 10.97
N ILE A 339 15.26 18.45 10.75
CA ILE A 339 15.78 18.76 9.41
C ILE A 339 16.46 17.52 8.83
N LYS A 340 17.33 16.88 9.61
CA LYS A 340 18.04 15.67 9.17
C LYS A 340 17.05 14.54 8.88
N GLU A 341 16.08 14.34 9.76
CA GLU A 341 15.08 13.28 9.62
C GLU A 341 14.16 13.50 8.42
N TYR A 342 13.71 14.74 8.19
CA TYR A 342 12.96 15.15 7.00
C TYR A 342 13.73 14.87 5.70
N ILE A 343 14.99 15.29 5.65
CA ILE A 343 15.86 15.06 4.47
C ILE A 343 16.01 13.56 4.21
N ASN A 344 16.30 12.78 5.26
CA ASN A 344 16.43 11.34 5.13
C ASN A 344 15.14 10.69 4.63
N TRP A 345 13.99 11.13 5.15
CA TRP A 345 12.70 10.64 4.72
C TRP A 345 12.44 10.93 3.25
N ILE A 346 12.64 12.17 2.77
CA ILE A 346 12.44 12.51 1.34
C ILE A 346 13.40 11.72 0.45
N VAL A 347 14.67 11.62 0.84
CA VAL A 347 15.65 10.83 0.08
C VAL A 347 15.18 9.38 -0.03
N ASN A 348 14.80 8.75 1.08
CA ASN A 348 14.33 7.36 1.07
C ASN A 348 13.01 7.19 0.30
N ASP A 349 12.10 8.15 0.38
CA ASP A 349 10.86 8.14 -0.40
C ASP A 349 11.15 8.13 -1.90
N VAL A 350 12.05 9.01 -2.37
CA VAL A 350 12.50 9.04 -3.77
C VAL A 350 13.19 7.73 -4.16
N LEU A 351 14.09 7.21 -3.33
CA LEU A 351 14.79 5.96 -3.64
C LEU A 351 13.84 4.77 -3.80
N VAL A 352 12.75 4.74 -3.01
CA VAL A 352 11.74 3.69 -3.08
C VAL A 352 10.79 3.90 -4.26
N GLU A 353 10.19 5.08 -4.39
CA GLU A 353 9.18 5.33 -5.43
C GLU A 353 9.79 5.44 -6.83
N GLU A 354 11.05 5.87 -6.96
CA GLU A 354 11.72 6.07 -8.24
C GLU A 354 12.71 4.95 -8.59
N HIS A 355 12.71 3.84 -7.85
CA HIS A 355 13.73 2.78 -7.93
C HIS A 355 14.00 2.26 -9.35
N SER A 356 12.96 2.03 -10.17
CA SER A 356 13.11 1.55 -11.55
C SER A 356 13.80 2.58 -12.47
N GLU A 357 13.50 3.86 -12.29
CA GLU A 357 14.12 4.92 -13.08
C GLU A 357 15.58 5.12 -12.64
N ILE A 358 15.85 5.07 -11.34
CA ILE A 358 17.21 5.09 -10.78
C ILE A 358 18.02 3.88 -11.28
N ALA A 359 17.42 2.68 -11.34
CA ALA A 359 18.07 1.49 -11.87
C ALA A 359 18.47 1.65 -13.35
N ARG A 360 17.65 2.33 -14.17
CA ARG A 360 18.01 2.66 -15.55
C ARG A 360 19.23 3.58 -15.62
N TYR A 361 19.29 4.60 -14.76
CA TYR A 361 20.48 5.47 -14.67
C TYR A 361 21.72 4.72 -14.19
N LYS A 362 21.58 3.77 -13.26
CA LYS A 362 22.70 2.94 -12.78
C LYS A 362 23.37 2.12 -13.89
N ASN A 363 22.59 1.67 -14.88
CA ASN A 363 23.13 0.95 -16.04
C ASN A 363 24.01 1.83 -16.93
N GLN A 364 23.90 3.16 -16.79
CA GLN A 364 24.70 4.15 -17.53
C GLN A 364 25.81 4.76 -16.66
N PHE A 365 25.53 4.98 -15.37
CA PHE A 365 26.40 5.66 -14.42
C PHE A 365 26.40 4.93 -13.07
N ALA A 366 27.51 4.31 -12.69
CA ALA A 366 27.59 3.49 -11.48
C ALA A 366 27.28 4.26 -10.18
N ASP A 367 27.55 5.57 -10.14
CA ASP A 367 27.33 6.46 -9.00
C ASP A 367 25.95 7.15 -9.02
N ALA A 368 25.05 6.76 -9.93
CA ALA A 368 23.73 7.38 -10.11
C ALA A 368 22.94 7.52 -8.81
N GLU A 369 22.84 6.47 -7.99
CA GLU A 369 22.10 6.54 -6.73
C GLU A 369 22.71 7.56 -5.76
N GLN A 370 24.04 7.65 -5.70
CA GLN A 370 24.71 8.60 -4.82
C GLN A 370 24.50 10.04 -5.28
N ALA A 371 24.53 10.27 -6.60
CA ALA A 371 24.20 11.55 -7.20
C ALA A 371 22.75 11.98 -6.90
N VAL A 372 21.79 11.04 -6.99
CA VAL A 372 20.38 11.26 -6.61
C VAL A 372 20.27 11.65 -5.14
N LYS A 373 20.84 10.85 -4.23
CA LYS A 373 20.83 11.11 -2.79
C LYS A 373 21.32 12.52 -2.47
N LYS A 374 22.44 12.93 -3.08
CA LYS A 374 23.03 14.26 -2.87
C LYS A 374 22.12 15.37 -3.38
N LYS A 375 21.59 15.25 -4.61
CA LYS A 375 20.74 16.30 -5.21
C LYS A 375 19.39 16.40 -4.51
N VAL A 376 18.73 15.28 -4.25
CA VAL A 376 17.45 15.23 -3.52
C VAL A 376 17.63 15.78 -2.11
N GLY A 377 18.69 15.40 -1.40
CA GLY A 377 18.93 15.91 -0.05
C GLY A 377 19.16 17.43 -0.02
N TYR A 378 19.84 17.98 -1.02
CA TYR A 378 19.98 19.43 -1.18
C TYR A 378 18.62 20.13 -1.42
N LEU A 379 17.79 19.59 -2.32
CA LEU A 379 16.46 20.14 -2.62
C LEU A 379 15.54 20.07 -1.39
N ALA A 380 15.51 18.93 -0.70
CA ALA A 380 14.73 18.72 0.52
C ALA A 380 15.14 19.72 1.62
N ARG A 381 16.45 19.93 1.82
CA ARG A 381 16.94 20.90 2.80
C ARG A 381 16.45 22.32 2.50
N ASN A 382 16.55 22.75 1.24
CA ASN A 382 16.11 24.08 0.85
C ASN A 382 14.61 24.26 1.04
N ALA A 383 13.81 23.29 0.59
CA ALA A 383 12.36 23.31 0.76
C ALA A 383 11.95 23.37 2.24
N PHE A 384 12.64 22.63 3.12
CA PHE A 384 12.41 22.70 4.55
C PHE A 384 12.66 24.11 5.10
N LEU A 385 13.82 24.70 4.77
CA LEU A 385 14.20 26.02 5.24
C LEU A 385 13.26 27.12 4.73
N GLU A 386 12.76 27.01 3.50
CA GLU A 386 11.74 27.91 2.96
C GLU A 386 10.43 27.82 3.74
N LYS A 387 9.92 26.60 3.95
CA LYS A 387 8.70 26.36 4.75
C LYS A 387 8.83 26.92 6.17
N MET A 388 9.98 26.75 6.82
CA MET A 388 10.21 27.27 8.18
C MET A 388 10.23 28.80 8.24
N LYS A 389 10.62 29.49 7.16
CA LYS A 389 10.51 30.96 7.09
C LYS A 389 9.06 31.41 7.00
N GLU A 390 8.22 30.69 6.27
CA GLU A 390 6.77 30.94 6.21
C GLU A 390 6.15 30.80 7.60
N PHE A 391 6.45 29.71 8.33
CA PHE A 391 5.98 29.51 9.70
C PHE A 391 6.45 30.59 10.69
N GLY A 392 7.65 31.13 10.51
CA GLY A 392 8.19 32.20 11.35
C GLY A 392 7.59 33.58 11.06
N ALA A 393 7.02 33.79 9.87
CA ALA A 393 6.38 35.04 9.48
C ALA A 393 4.92 35.14 9.97
N ASP A 394 4.23 34.03 10.18
CA ASP A 394 2.85 33.98 10.72
C ASP A 394 2.78 34.19 12.25
N LEU A 395 3.92 34.29 12.93
CA LEU A 395 4.05 34.49 14.38
C LEU A 395 4.59 35.88 14.78
N ALA A 396 4.84 36.76 13.80
CA ALA A 396 5.26 38.16 13.99
C ALA A 396 4.16 39.11 13.51
#